data_AF-A0A8S3IAM0-F1
#
_entry.id   AF-A0A8S3IAM0-F1
#
_cell.length_a   1.000
_cell.length_b   1.000
_cell.length_c   1.000
_cell.angle_alpha   90.00
_cell.angle_beta   90.00
_cell.angle_gamma   90.00
#
_symmetry.space_group_name_H-M   'P 1'
#
loop_
_entity.id
_entity.type
_entity.pdbx_description
1 polymer ?
#
loop_
_entity_poly.entity_id
_entity_poly.type
_entity_poly.pdbx_seq_one_letter_code
_entity_poly.pdbx_strand_id
1 'polypeptide(L)'
;FVLRCNGDKLNERLKTRNYSEKKIEQIIQSETFQVCLHEACEVFDESMVHELVNETENDSKKNLEYLLNWIDRWPLTDNMD
;
A
#
# COMPACT_ATOMS: atom_id res chain seq x y z
N PHE A 1 -6.10 3.61 0.05
CA PHE A 1 -5.32 2.35 0.05
C PHE A 1 -3.84 2.65 0.25
N VAL A 2 -3.16 1.90 1.10
CA VAL A 2 -1.71 2.02 1.36
C VAL A 2 -1.05 0.70 0.99
N LEU A 3 -0.14 0.71 0.01
CA LEU A 3 0.56 -0.51 -0.40
C LEU A 3 1.66 -0.85 0.61
N ARG A 4 1.72 -2.12 1.03
CA ARG A 4 2.72 -2.65 1.96
C ARG A 4 3.60 -3.67 1.27
N CYS A 5 4.86 -3.76 1.68
CA CYS A 5 5.80 -4.75 1.17
C CYS A 5 6.83 -5.10 2.23
N ASN A 6 7.17 -6.39 2.35
CA ASN A 6 8.32 -6.79 3.14
C ASN A 6 9.61 -6.06 2.70
N GLY A 7 10.45 -5.70 3.68
CA GLY A 7 11.68 -4.94 3.48
C GLY A 7 12.70 -5.61 2.56
N ASP A 8 12.85 -6.94 2.61
CA ASP A 8 13.81 -7.67 1.76
C ASP A 8 13.39 -7.61 0.29
N LYS A 9 12.11 -7.89 0.00
CA LYS A 9 11.56 -7.78 -1.36
C LYS A 9 11.60 -6.34 -1.87
N LEU A 10 11.32 -5.36 -1.02
CA LEU A 10 11.40 -3.95 -1.38
C LEU A 10 12.85 -3.55 -1.71
N ASN A 11 13.82 -4.03 -0.94
CA ASN A 11 15.25 -3.79 -1.17
C ASN A 11 15.69 -4.34 -2.52
N GLU A 12 15.36 -5.60 -2.85
CA GLU A 12 15.64 -6.20 -4.15
C GLU A 12 15.06 -5.36 -5.30
N ARG A 13 13.80 -4.94 -5.21
CA ARG A 13 13.15 -4.09 -6.22
C ARG A 13 13.85 -2.74 -6.40
N LEU A 14 14.31 -2.12 -5.32
CA LEU A 14 15.01 -0.83 -5.39
C LEU A 14 16.41 -0.98 -5.98
N LYS A 15 17.12 -2.07 -5.66
CA LYS A 15 18.41 -2.41 -6.28
C LYS A 15 18.27 -2.63 -7.78
N THR A 16 17.26 -3.39 -8.23
CA THR A 16 16.99 -3.59 -9.67
C THR A 16 16.69 -2.28 -10.40
N ARG A 17 16.13 -1.29 -9.70
CA ARG A 17 15.88 0.07 -10.22
C ARG A 17 17.09 1.00 -10.12
N ASN A 18 18.26 0.49 -9.70
CA ASN A 18 19.52 1.22 -9.63
C ASN A 18 19.49 2.45 -8.69
N TYR A 19 18.73 2.36 -7.58
CA TYR A 19 18.76 3.36 -6.52
C TYR A 19 20.09 3.31 -5.74
N SER A 20 20.54 4.47 -5.24
CA SER A 20 21.72 4.52 -4.37
C SER A 20 21.45 3.88 -3.01
N GLU A 21 22.47 3.31 -2.37
CA GLU A 21 22.37 2.64 -1.06
C GLU A 21 21.70 3.54 -0.01
N LYS A 22 22.13 4.81 0.09
CA LYS A 22 21.52 5.80 0.98
C LYS A 22 20.01 5.97 0.74
N LYS A 23 19.57 5.98 -0.53
CA LYS A 23 18.14 6.13 -0.85
C LYS A 23 17.37 4.85 -0.55
N ILE A 24 17.98 3.69 -0.76
CA ILE A 24 17.40 2.39 -0.39
C ILE A 24 17.18 2.34 1.12
N GLU A 25 18.21 2.64 1.92
CA GLU A 25 18.11 2.67 3.39
C GLU A 25 16.99 3.58 3.87
N GLN A 26 16.89 4.80 3.32
CA GLN A 26 15.82 5.73 3.66
C GLN A 26 14.43 5.17 3.34
N ILE A 27 14.25 4.53 2.18
CA ILE A 27 12.95 3.95 1.79
C ILE A 27 12.61 2.75 2.69
N ILE A 28 13.58 1.87 2.95
CA ILE A 28 13.38 0.70 3.83
C ILE A 28 13.05 1.12 5.26
N GLN A 29 13.74 2.13 5.79
CA GLN A 29 13.40 2.72 7.09
C GLN A 29 11.99 3.29 7.09
N SER A 30 11.61 4.05 6.07
CA SER A 30 10.26 4.61 5.93
C SER A 30 9.18 3.54 5.93
N GLU A 31 9.39 2.44 5.19
CA GLU A 31 8.46 1.30 5.17
C GLU A 31 8.40 0.58 6.53
N THR A 32 9.56 0.41 7.19
CA THR A 32 9.66 -0.23 8.51
C THR A 32 8.92 0.57 9.58
N PHE A 33 9.05 1.90 9.55
CA PHE A 33 8.35 2.82 10.44
C PHE A 33 6.90 3.10 10.01
N GLN A 34 6.44 2.50 8.90
CA GLN A 34 5.08 2.62 8.38
C GLN A 34 4.64 4.07 8.15
N VAL A 35 5.58 4.93 7.75
CA VAL A 35 5.36 6.39 7.65
C VAL A 35 4.14 6.70 6.79
N CYS A 36 4.05 6.11 5.59
CA CYS A 36 2.92 6.33 4.68
C CYS A 36 1.56 5.85 5.24
N LEU A 37 1.55 4.80 6.07
CA LEU A 37 0.32 4.33 6.71
C LEU A 37 -0.13 5.33 7.77
N HIS A 38 0.81 5.77 8.61
CA HIS A 38 0.52 6.73 9.66
C HIS A 38 0.00 8.05 9.06
N GLU A 39 0.69 8.59 8.06
CA GLU A 39 0.26 9.80 7.34
C GLU A 39 -1.14 9.64 6.73
N ALA A 40 -1.47 8.45 6.20
CA ALA A 40 -2.81 8.20 5.68
C ALA A 40 -3.88 8.20 6.79
N CYS A 41 -3.62 7.58 7.94
CA CYS A 41 -4.54 7.57 9.08
C CYS A 41 -4.66 8.93 9.78
N GLU A 42 -3.66 9.81 9.66
CA GLU A 42 -3.75 11.18 10.17
C GLU A 42 -4.63 12.09 9.28
N VAL A 43 -4.64 11.83 7.97
CA VAL A 43 -5.34 12.67 6.98
C VAL A 43 -6.75 12.16 6.67
N PHE A 44 -6.97 10.85 6.74
CA PHE A 44 -8.24 10.21 6.40
C PHE A 44 -8.84 9.48 7.59
N ASP A 45 -10.16 9.25 7.57
CA ASP A 45 -10.80 8.36 8.54
C ASP A 45 -10.15 6.97 8.47
N GLU A 46 -9.69 6.46 9.61
CA GLU A 46 -9.00 5.19 9.71
C GLU A 46 -9.83 4.03 9.12
N SER A 47 -11.16 4.10 9.22
CA SER A 47 -12.07 3.09 8.63
C SER A 47 -12.04 3.06 7.10
N MET A 48 -11.58 4.13 6.47
CA MET A 48 -11.43 4.30 5.03
C MET A 48 -10.00 4.00 4.54
N VAL A 49 -9.05 3.83 5.47
CA VAL A 49 -7.66 3.51 5.14
C VAL A 49 -7.49 2.00 5.09
N HIS A 50 -7.29 1.48 3.89
CA HIS A 50 -7.10 0.05 3.66
C HIS A 50 -5.65 -0.25 3.26
N GLU A 51 -5.02 -1.19 3.95
CA GLU A 51 -3.69 -1.69 3.59
C GLU A 51 -3.78 -2.81 2.56
N LEU A 52 -2.87 -2.81 1.58
CA LEU A 52 -2.79 -3.82 0.54
C LEU A 52 -1.36 -4.36 0.43
N VAL A 53 -1.16 -5.64 0.72
CA VAL A 53 0.12 -6.30 0.50
C VAL A 53 0.39 -6.39 -1.01
N ASN A 54 1.57 -5.97 -1.47
CA ASN A 54 1.92 -5.96 -2.89
C ASN A 54 3.34 -6.46 -3.15
N GLU A 55 3.58 -7.73 -2.85
CA GLU A 55 4.91 -8.35 -2.89
C GLU A 55 5.17 -9.16 -4.15
N THR A 56 4.12 -9.71 -4.75
CA THR A 56 4.18 -10.54 -5.95
C THR A 56 3.23 -10.04 -7.01
N GLU A 57 3.41 -10.48 -8.26
CA GLU A 57 2.45 -10.18 -9.32
C GLU A 57 1.05 -10.72 -9.01
N ASN A 58 0.97 -11.84 -8.29
CA ASN A 58 -0.30 -12.41 -7.85
C ASN A 58 -1.02 -11.51 -6.84
N ASP A 59 -0.27 -10.88 -5.93
CA ASP A 59 -0.83 -9.90 -5.00
C ASP A 59 -1.34 -8.69 -5.76
N SER A 60 -0.59 -8.22 -6.77
CA SER A 60 -1.04 -7.12 -7.63
C SER A 60 -2.35 -7.44 -8.35
N LYS A 61 -2.53 -8.67 -8.84
CA LYS A 61 -3.80 -9.11 -9.47
C LYS A 61 -4.95 -9.16 -8.48
N LYS A 62 -4.73 -9.73 -7.30
CA LYS A 62 -5.72 -9.74 -6.20
C LYS A 62 -6.12 -8.33 -5.77
N ASN A 63 -5.14 -7.43 -5.65
CA ASN A 63 -5.38 -6.03 -5.28
C ASN A 63 -6.23 -5.33 -6.35
N LEU A 64 -5.99 -5.60 -7.63
CA LEU A 64 -6.80 -5.06 -8.72
C LEU A 64 -8.25 -5.58 -8.64
N GLU A 65 -8.45 -6.88 -8.47
CA GLU A 65 -9.79 -7.46 -8.30
C GLU A 65 -10.52 -6.87 -7.08
N TYR A 66 -9.81 -6.70 -5.96
CA TYR A 66 -10.35 -6.09 -4.76
C TYR A 66 -10.75 -4.62 -4.99
N LEU A 67 -9.92 -3.85 -5.67
CA LEU A 67 -10.21 -2.45 -6.03
C LEU A 67 -11.43 -2.34 -6.96
N LEU A 68 -11.53 -3.20 -7.97
CA LEU A 68 -12.68 -3.23 -8.87
C LEU A 68 -13.98 -3.52 -8.09
N ASN A 69 -13.97 -4.55 -7.25
CA ASN A 69 -15.11 -4.88 -6.39
C ASN A 69 -15.43 -3.76 -5.37
N TRP A 70 -14.44 -3.01 -4.92
CA TRP A 70 -14.64 -1.86 -4.02
C TRP A 70 -15.31 -0.69 -4.77
N ILE A 71 -14.85 -0.39 -5.99
CA ILE A 71 -15.42 0.65 -6.87
C ILE A 71 -16.86 0.31 -7.25
N ASP A 72 -17.14 -0.95 -7.60
CA ASP A 72 -18.51 -1.39 -7.96
C ASP A 72 -19.51 -1.24 -6.81
N ARG A 73 -19.01 -1.26 -5.56
CA ARG A 73 -19.82 -1.03 -4.35
C ARG A 73 -19.82 0.43 -3.92
N TRP A 74 -19.20 1.34 -4.67
CA TRP A 74 -19.08 2.76 -4.33
C TRP A 74 -20.14 3.64 -5.04
N PRO A 75 -20.76 4.61 -4.34
CA PRO A 75 -20.71 4.83 -2.90
C PRO A 75 -21.30 3.62 -2.19
N LEU A 76 -20.71 3.23 -1.04
CA LEU A 76 -21.31 2.24 -0.13
C LEU A 76 -22.72 2.73 0.10
N THR A 77 -23.71 2.14 -0.56
CA THR A 77 -25.07 2.69 -0.61
C THR A 77 -25.50 2.92 0.82
N ASP A 78 -25.66 4.19 1.18
CA ASP A 78 -26.36 4.61 2.37
C ASP A 78 -27.81 4.25 2.10
N ASN A 79 -28.16 2.98 2.25
CA ASN A 79 -29.55 2.57 2.44
C ASN A 79 -29.93 3.01 3.87
N MET A 80 -29.94 4.34 4.08
CA MET A 80 -30.90 4.97 4.97
C MET A 80 -32.19 5.09 4.17
N ASP A 81 -32.96 3.99 4.20
CA ASP A 81 -34.43 3.98 4.22
C ASP A 81 -34.87 2.72 5.00
#